data_AF-A0A9E7L782-F1
#
_entry.id   AF-A0A9E7L782-F1
#
_cell.length_a   1.000
_cell.length_b   1.000
_cell.length_c   1.000
_cell.angle_alpha   90.00
_cell.angle_beta   90.00
_cell.angle_gamma   90.00
#
_symmetry.space_group_name_H-M   'P 1'
#
loop_
_entity.id
_entity.type
_entity.pdbx_description
1 polymer ?
#
loop_
_entity_poly.entity_id
_entity_poly.type
_entity_poly.pdbx_seq_one_letter_code
_entity_poly.pdbx_strand_id
1 'polypeptide(L)'
;MAWCEGVEAPRLLIAPVPPITNKGENIIGNANAEGCLLSLRHPQSGKPACYILREGYLQELHWFKQSYGSWFLGDYVCEDGSLYISTPIDPIFVLLPIFEEARMKKASDQGVFRQLDEILYVDGYPGYQHLFSVAKDTMNMVCELKEIGSSKFFRLDNSRVLAWLCCKVQHLKATLLELDKNYTAQEERETLKDVISIVGEYVKDEPWLALLCSHLKLDIEETRKETTKTMTGQIFLENNSEPCHTFQSKVENGGSMPSNRRQSKRPKTETNSQNIKDMFRRVTRKGRRIEARKMLRRKEEEDITRDISSLPVSSMAH
;
A
#
# COMPACT_ATOMS: atom_id res chain seq x y z
N MET A 1 14.49 -0.62 -10.96
CA MET A 1 15.00 -0.40 -9.60
C MET A 1 13.81 -0.40 -8.67
N ALA A 2 13.71 -1.43 -7.83
CA ALA A 2 12.57 -1.62 -6.94
C ALA A 2 12.71 -0.68 -5.74
N TRP A 3 11.62 -0.06 -5.31
CA TRP A 3 11.58 0.94 -4.22
C TRP A 3 12.08 0.41 -2.85
N CYS A 4 12.37 -0.89 -2.76
CA CYS A 4 12.90 -1.58 -1.60
C CYS A 4 14.44 -1.73 -1.59
N GLU A 5 15.15 -1.39 -2.66
CA GLU A 5 16.62 -1.27 -2.62
C GLU A 5 17.00 -0.03 -1.77
N GLY A 6 17.38 -0.27 -0.50
CA GLY A 6 17.87 0.77 0.42
C GLY A 6 16.97 1.10 1.61
N VAL A 7 15.90 0.33 1.87
CA VAL A 7 15.06 0.56 3.05
C VAL A 7 15.72 -0.05 4.28
N GLU A 8 16.57 0.73 4.96
CA GLU A 8 17.26 0.32 6.20
C GLU A 8 16.34 0.24 7.43
N ALA A 9 15.08 0.69 7.34
CA ALA A 9 14.16 0.83 8.47
C ALA A 9 12.89 -0.04 8.35
N PRO A 10 12.41 -0.64 9.46
CA PRO A 10 11.19 -1.45 9.45
C PRO A 10 9.95 -0.61 9.13
N ARG A 11 9.05 -1.15 8.30
CA ARG A 11 7.75 -0.56 7.95
C ARG A 11 6.61 -1.45 8.45
N LEU A 12 5.52 -0.84 8.87
CA LEU A 12 4.32 -1.56 9.31
C LEU A 12 3.39 -1.80 8.12
N LEU A 13 3.10 -3.06 7.82
CA LEU A 13 2.18 -3.48 6.76
C LEU A 13 1.05 -4.33 7.35
N ILE A 14 -0.20 -3.95 7.08
CA ILE A 14 -1.38 -4.78 7.27
C ILE A 14 -1.68 -5.45 5.92
N ALA A 15 -1.59 -6.77 5.88
CA ALA A 15 -1.85 -7.55 4.68
C ALA A 15 -2.82 -8.71 4.97
N PRO A 16 -3.68 -9.08 3.99
CA PRO A 16 -4.49 -10.28 4.09
C PRO A 16 -3.59 -11.50 4.31
N VAL A 17 -3.98 -12.36 5.25
CA VAL A 17 -3.31 -13.63 5.45
C VAL A 17 -3.58 -14.49 4.22
N PRO A 18 -2.54 -15.02 3.53
CA PRO A 18 -2.78 -15.90 2.39
C PRO A 18 -3.57 -17.14 2.86
N PRO A 19 -4.48 -17.65 2.02
CA PRO A 19 -5.21 -18.87 2.36
C PRO A 19 -4.19 -19.99 2.59
N ILE A 20 -4.24 -20.62 3.76
CA ILE A 20 -3.39 -21.77 4.11
C ILE A 20 -3.70 -22.86 3.08
N THR A 21 -2.78 -23.10 2.15
CA THR A 21 -2.90 -24.25 1.27
C THR A 21 -2.72 -25.49 2.12
N ASN A 22 -3.69 -26.41 2.07
CA ASN A 22 -3.70 -27.67 2.82
C ASN A 22 -2.62 -28.65 2.31
N LYS A 23 -1.35 -28.22 2.25
CA LYS A 23 -0.22 -29.13 2.33
C LYS A 23 0.07 -29.25 3.82
N GLY A 24 -0.55 -30.27 4.42
CA GLY A 24 -0.59 -30.45 5.86
C GLY A 24 0.80 -30.40 6.47
N GLU A 25 1.09 -29.32 7.19
CA GLU A 25 2.10 -29.24 8.23
C GLU A 25 1.79 -28.00 9.08
N ASN A 26 1.66 -28.22 10.39
CA ASN A 26 1.57 -27.16 11.39
C ASN A 26 2.85 -26.33 11.34
N ILE A 27 2.85 -25.21 10.62
CA ILE A 27 3.90 -24.19 10.72
C ILE A 27 3.27 -22.93 11.28
N ILE A 28 3.20 -22.89 12.61
CA ILE A 28 3.16 -21.63 13.34
C ILE A 28 4.47 -20.91 12.99
N GLY A 29 4.40 -19.87 12.15
CA GLY A 29 5.42 -18.83 12.10
C GLY A 29 6.58 -18.97 11.11
N ASN A 30 6.41 -19.56 9.92
CA ASN A 30 7.38 -19.36 8.83
C ASN A 30 6.72 -19.32 7.45
N ALA A 31 5.86 -18.31 7.23
CA ALA A 31 5.33 -18.00 5.91
C ALA A 31 6.33 -17.12 5.13
N ASN A 32 7.45 -17.69 4.70
CA ASN A 32 8.30 -17.11 3.66
C ASN A 32 7.61 -17.24 2.29
N ALA A 33 6.34 -16.85 2.19
CA ALA A 33 5.70 -16.63 0.90
C ALA A 33 6.28 -15.33 0.35
N GLU A 34 7.44 -15.41 -0.30
CA GLU A 34 8.11 -14.28 -0.94
C GLU A 34 7.16 -13.63 -1.94
N GLY A 35 6.60 -12.48 -1.57
CA GLY A 35 5.82 -11.64 -2.45
C GLY A 35 6.73 -10.75 -3.27
N CYS A 36 6.39 -10.55 -4.54
CA CYS A 36 7.09 -9.60 -5.39
C CYS A 36 6.44 -8.22 -5.26
N LEU A 37 7.21 -7.21 -4.84
CA LEU A 37 6.78 -5.82 -4.89
C LEU A 37 6.97 -5.30 -6.32
N LEU A 38 5.87 -4.85 -6.94
CA LEU A 38 5.82 -4.38 -8.31
C LEU A 38 5.52 -2.88 -8.34
N SER A 39 6.19 -2.15 -9.24
CA SER A 39 5.77 -0.82 -9.64
C SER A 39 5.05 -0.94 -10.99
N LEU A 40 3.75 -0.61 -11.01
CA LEU A 40 2.89 -0.65 -12.19
C LEU A 40 2.20 0.70 -12.37
N ARG A 41 1.43 0.87 -13.45
CA ARG A 41 0.61 2.06 -13.65
C ARG A 41 -0.71 1.92 -12.92
N HIS A 42 -1.10 2.97 -12.20
CA HIS A 42 -2.44 3.11 -11.66
C HIS A 42 -3.47 3.07 -12.80
N PRO A 43 -4.53 2.24 -12.71
CA PRO A 43 -5.47 2.01 -13.81
C PRO A 43 -6.09 3.26 -14.45
N GLN A 44 -6.57 4.20 -13.62
CA GLN A 44 -7.19 5.44 -14.10
C GLN A 44 -6.14 6.51 -14.47
N SER A 45 -5.29 6.90 -13.52
CA SER A 45 -4.38 8.04 -13.71
C SER A 45 -3.11 7.75 -14.52
N GLY A 46 -2.74 6.47 -14.70
CA GLY A 46 -1.49 6.07 -15.37
C GLY A 46 -0.21 6.37 -14.58
N LYS A 47 -0.31 6.99 -13.41
CA LYS A 47 0.83 7.31 -12.54
C LYS A 47 1.43 6.04 -11.92
N PRO A 48 2.72 6.04 -11.52
CA PRO A 48 3.32 4.92 -10.80
C PRO A 48 2.54 4.60 -9.51
N ALA A 49 2.24 3.32 -9.31
CA ALA A 49 1.61 2.78 -8.11
C ALA A 49 2.28 1.46 -7.70
N CYS A 50 2.17 1.11 -6.42
CA CYS A 50 2.79 -0.07 -5.83
C CYS A 50 1.79 -1.21 -5.69
N TYR A 51 2.23 -2.41 -6.08
CA TYR A 51 1.45 -3.63 -5.97
C TYR A 51 2.30 -4.74 -5.35
N ILE A 52 1.65 -5.67 -4.67
CA ILE A 52 2.27 -6.89 -4.15
C ILE A 52 1.65 -8.06 -4.91
N LEU A 53 2.50 -8.85 -5.57
CA LEU A 53 2.11 -10.11 -6.20
C LEU A 53 2.56 -11.27 -5.30
N ARG A 54 1.62 -12.09 -4.84
CA ARG A 54 1.88 -13.31 -4.05
C ARG A 54 1.08 -14.46 -4.62
N GLU A 55 1.74 -15.53 -5.08
CA GLU A 55 1.08 -16.76 -5.53
C GLU A 55 -0.04 -16.54 -6.56
N GLY A 56 0.13 -15.56 -7.46
CA GLY A 56 -0.89 -15.19 -8.46
C GLY A 56 -1.98 -14.23 -7.97
N TYR A 57 -2.00 -13.89 -6.67
CA TYR A 57 -2.87 -12.87 -6.10
C TYR A 57 -2.19 -11.50 -6.17
N LEU A 58 -2.83 -10.57 -6.88
CA LEU A 58 -2.41 -9.18 -6.96
C LEU A 58 -3.08 -8.36 -5.87
N GLN A 59 -2.29 -7.58 -5.15
CA GLN A 59 -2.76 -6.68 -4.10
C GLN A 59 -2.25 -5.28 -4.39
N GLU A 60 -3.10 -4.28 -4.22
CA GLU A 60 -2.72 -2.87 -4.27
C GLU A 60 -2.20 -2.43 -2.91
N LEU A 61 -1.11 -1.64 -2.90
CA LEU A 61 -0.50 -1.13 -1.69
C LEU A 61 -0.93 0.33 -1.45
N HIS A 62 -1.71 0.53 -0.40
CA HIS A 62 -2.05 1.84 0.12
C HIS A 62 -1.10 2.22 1.26
N TRP A 63 -0.93 3.52 1.47
CA TRP A 63 -0.18 4.03 2.60
C TRP A 63 -0.88 5.22 3.24
N PHE A 64 -0.76 5.32 4.54
CA PHE A 64 -1.29 6.41 5.35
C PHE A 64 -0.20 6.89 6.29
N LYS A 65 -0.08 8.21 6.45
CA LYS A 65 0.82 8.80 7.43
C LYS A 65 0.12 9.93 8.16
N GLN A 66 -0.06 9.74 9.46
CA GLN A 66 -0.51 10.82 10.34
C GLN A 66 0.68 11.73 10.68
N SER A 67 0.45 13.05 10.64
CA SER A 67 1.45 14.04 11.09
C SER A 67 1.89 13.76 12.51
N TYR A 68 3.21 13.80 12.75
CA TYR A 68 3.82 13.55 14.05
C TYR A 68 3.55 12.15 14.63
N GLY A 69 3.23 11.16 13.79
CA GLY A 69 3.10 9.75 14.17
C GLY A 69 4.45 9.02 14.24
N SER A 70 4.56 8.02 15.13
CA SER A 70 5.66 7.06 15.15
C SER A 70 5.15 5.72 15.70
N TRP A 71 5.80 4.62 15.32
CA TRP A 71 5.43 3.28 15.81
C TRP A 71 6.45 2.78 16.83
N PHE A 72 5.97 2.16 17.91
CA PHE A 72 6.79 1.35 18.80
C PHE A 72 6.67 -0.11 18.38
N LEU A 73 7.78 -0.68 17.91
CA LEU A 73 7.88 -2.03 17.37
C LEU A 73 8.80 -2.84 18.28
N GLY A 74 8.25 -3.42 19.34
CA GLY A 74 9.04 -4.07 20.40
C GLY A 74 9.99 -3.06 21.05
N ASP A 75 11.31 -3.32 20.96
CA ASP A 75 12.36 -2.45 21.50
C ASP A 75 12.81 -1.34 20.53
N TYR A 76 12.20 -1.25 19.34
CA TYR A 76 12.54 -0.26 18.31
C TYR A 76 11.47 0.82 18.18
N VAL A 77 11.89 2.02 17.79
CA VAL A 77 11.00 3.10 17.39
C VAL A 77 11.14 3.30 15.88
N CYS A 78 10.05 3.16 15.14
CA CYS A 78 9.97 3.56 13.75
C CYS A 78 9.46 5.01 13.68
N GLU A 79 10.39 5.92 13.39
CA GLU A 79 10.13 7.37 13.31
C GLU A 79 9.17 7.76 12.18
N ASP A 80 9.10 6.98 11.10
CA ASP A 80 8.29 7.31 9.93
C ASP A 80 6.79 7.37 10.25
N GLY A 81 6.31 6.51 11.15
CA GLY A 81 4.90 6.48 11.56
C GLY A 81 3.92 6.07 10.46
N SER A 82 4.39 5.76 9.25
CA SER A 82 3.54 5.34 8.14
C SER A 82 2.95 3.96 8.38
N LEU A 83 1.69 3.80 8.00
CA LEU A 83 0.96 2.55 7.95
C LEU A 83 0.75 2.16 6.49
N TYR A 84 1.18 0.96 6.12
CA TYR A 84 0.88 0.38 4.82
C TYR A 84 -0.26 -0.62 4.94
N ILE A 85 -1.14 -0.64 3.97
CA ILE A 85 -2.26 -1.58 3.89
C ILE A 85 -2.26 -2.15 2.49
N SER A 86 -2.22 -3.47 2.35
CA SER A 86 -2.41 -4.12 1.05
C SER A 86 -3.83 -4.64 0.94
N THR A 87 -4.53 -4.34 -0.15
CA THR A 87 -5.89 -4.84 -0.41
C THR A 87 -5.89 -5.65 -1.70
N PRO A 88 -6.67 -6.75 -1.80
CA PRO A 88 -6.80 -7.48 -3.06
C PRO A 88 -7.39 -6.58 -4.16
N ILE A 89 -6.82 -6.65 -5.36
CA ILE A 89 -7.34 -5.93 -6.54
C ILE A 89 -7.62 -6.93 -7.66
N ASP A 90 -8.71 -6.72 -8.41
CA ASP A 90 -8.94 -7.49 -9.63
C ASP A 90 -7.87 -7.10 -10.68
N PRO A 91 -7.03 -8.05 -11.14
CA PRO A 91 -5.97 -7.78 -12.10
C PRO A 91 -6.44 -7.15 -13.41
N ILE A 92 -7.70 -7.36 -13.80
CA ILE A 92 -8.26 -6.78 -15.03
C ILE A 92 -8.23 -5.24 -14.97
N PHE A 93 -8.45 -4.61 -13.81
CA PHE A 93 -8.32 -3.14 -13.70
C PHE A 93 -6.91 -2.67 -14.08
N VAL A 94 -5.87 -3.35 -13.59
CA VAL A 94 -4.47 -3.00 -13.85
C VAL A 94 -4.06 -3.31 -15.29
N LEU A 95 -4.62 -4.36 -15.88
CA LEU A 95 -4.30 -4.81 -17.24
C LEU A 95 -5.10 -4.11 -18.33
N LEU A 96 -6.30 -3.59 -18.03
CA LEU A 96 -7.20 -2.99 -19.01
C LEU A 96 -6.57 -1.83 -19.81
N PRO A 97 -5.89 -0.85 -19.19
CA PRO A 97 -5.19 0.21 -19.94
C PRO A 97 -4.10 -0.35 -20.86
N ILE A 98 -3.44 -1.43 -20.45
CA ILE A 98 -2.37 -2.08 -21.22
C ILE A 98 -2.95 -2.77 -22.46
N PHE A 99 -4.06 -3.48 -22.27
CA PHE A 99 -4.78 -4.13 -23.36
C PHE A 99 -5.34 -3.12 -24.36
N GLU A 100 -5.82 -1.99 -23.87
CA GLU A 100 -6.31 -0.90 -24.71
C GLU A 100 -5.19 -0.30 -25.57
N GLU A 101 -4.03 0.00 -24.98
CA GLU A 101 -2.87 0.50 -25.72
C GLU A 101 -2.36 -0.53 -26.74
N ALA A 102 -2.23 -1.79 -26.33
CA ALA A 102 -1.74 -2.87 -27.17
C ALA A 102 -2.68 -3.22 -28.33
N ARG A 103 -3.98 -2.91 -28.22
CA ARG A 103 -4.98 -3.08 -29.28
C ARG A 103 -4.64 -2.27 -30.54
N MET A 104 -3.87 -1.18 -30.42
CA MET A 104 -3.46 -0.29 -31.52
C MET A 104 -4.64 0.13 -32.40
N LYS A 105 -5.80 0.37 -31.77
CA LYS A 105 -7.05 0.71 -32.46
C LYS A 105 -6.88 2.00 -33.25
N LYS A 106 -7.25 1.98 -34.54
CA LYS A 106 -7.28 3.19 -35.39
C LYS A 106 -8.71 3.50 -35.80
N ALA A 107 -9.16 4.73 -35.55
CA ALA A 107 -10.47 5.26 -35.96
C ALA A 107 -11.63 4.25 -35.87
N SER A 108 -11.95 3.56 -36.98
CA SER A 108 -13.08 2.62 -37.10
C SER A 108 -12.70 1.13 -37.08
N ASP A 109 -11.43 0.77 -36.92
CA ASP A 109 -11.02 -0.64 -36.83
C ASP A 109 -11.25 -1.20 -35.43
N GLN A 110 -11.31 -2.53 -35.34
CA GLN A 110 -11.49 -3.24 -34.08
C GLN A 110 -10.15 -3.51 -33.36
N GLY A 111 -9.04 -3.01 -33.88
CA GLY A 111 -7.68 -3.26 -33.42
C GLY A 111 -7.06 -4.54 -33.94
N VAL A 112 -5.80 -4.74 -33.56
CA VAL A 112 -4.98 -5.89 -33.96
C VAL A 112 -4.93 -6.95 -32.86
N PHE A 113 -4.72 -8.19 -33.27
CA PHE A 113 -4.45 -9.32 -32.37
C PHE A 113 -2.97 -9.37 -32.05
N ARG A 114 -2.59 -9.51 -30.77
CA ARG A 114 -1.19 -9.58 -30.32
C ARG A 114 -0.97 -10.72 -29.34
N GLN A 115 0.26 -11.18 -29.23
CA GLN A 115 0.63 -12.19 -28.24
C GLN A 115 0.70 -11.58 -26.84
N LEU A 116 0.47 -12.39 -25.82
CA LEU A 116 0.47 -11.93 -24.43
C LEU A 116 1.83 -11.34 -24.00
N ASP A 117 2.92 -11.99 -24.41
CA ASP A 117 4.28 -11.53 -24.10
C ASP A 117 4.54 -10.12 -24.67
N GLU A 118 4.05 -9.85 -25.88
CA GLU A 118 4.15 -8.52 -26.49
C GLU A 118 3.28 -7.48 -25.80
N ILE A 119 2.09 -7.87 -25.33
CA ILE A 119 1.15 -6.97 -24.66
C ILE A 119 1.72 -6.52 -23.30
N LEU A 120 2.36 -7.43 -22.54
CA LEU A 120 2.91 -7.14 -21.22
C LEU A 120 4.28 -6.46 -21.26
N TYR A 121 4.85 -6.26 -22.44
CA TYR A 121 6.05 -5.47 -22.62
C TYR A 121 5.71 -3.97 -22.59
N VAL A 122 5.67 -3.40 -21.39
CA VAL A 122 5.36 -1.98 -21.16
C VAL A 122 6.65 -1.22 -20.85
N ASP A 123 6.98 -0.25 -21.70
CA ASP A 123 8.19 0.56 -21.52
C ASP A 123 8.18 1.31 -20.18
N GLY A 124 9.32 1.31 -19.48
CA GLY A 124 9.46 1.86 -18.13
C GLY A 124 8.82 1.05 -16.99
N TYR A 125 8.04 0.00 -17.29
CA TYR A 125 7.33 -0.82 -16.28
C TYR A 125 7.57 -2.33 -16.48
N PRO A 126 8.75 -2.87 -16.15
CA PRO A 126 9.04 -4.30 -16.26
C PRO A 126 8.15 -5.17 -15.35
N GLY A 127 7.51 -4.57 -14.35
CA GLY A 127 6.61 -5.24 -13.41
C GLY A 127 5.49 -6.04 -14.08
N TYR A 128 5.01 -5.61 -15.26
CA TYR A 128 3.94 -6.30 -15.98
C TYR A 128 4.31 -7.71 -16.44
N GLN A 129 5.60 -8.01 -16.65
CA GLN A 129 6.05 -9.35 -17.04
C GLN A 129 5.77 -10.38 -15.94
N HIS A 130 5.80 -9.98 -14.67
CA HIS A 130 5.44 -10.84 -13.54
C HIS A 130 3.95 -11.21 -13.51
N LEU A 131 3.10 -10.47 -14.23
CA LEU A 131 1.67 -10.73 -14.31
C LEU A 131 1.30 -11.71 -15.42
N PHE A 132 2.25 -12.32 -16.14
CA PHE A 132 1.96 -13.20 -17.27
C PHE A 132 0.97 -14.32 -16.94
N SER A 133 1.18 -15.05 -15.84
CA SER A 133 0.27 -16.14 -15.44
C SER A 133 -1.13 -15.61 -15.13
N VAL A 134 -1.21 -14.50 -14.39
CA VAL A 134 -2.48 -13.86 -13.98
C VAL A 134 -3.24 -13.32 -15.19
N ALA A 135 -2.53 -12.68 -16.12
CA ALA A 135 -3.10 -12.14 -17.35
C ALA A 135 -3.59 -13.25 -18.28
N LYS A 136 -2.88 -14.38 -18.35
CA LYS A 136 -3.28 -15.54 -19.16
C LYS A 136 -4.64 -16.09 -18.72
N ASP A 137 -4.88 -16.15 -17.42
CA ASP A 137 -6.11 -16.69 -16.85
C ASP A 137 -7.29 -15.70 -16.98
N THR A 138 -7.01 -14.40 -16.83
CA THR A 138 -8.04 -13.34 -16.85
C THR A 138 -8.38 -12.82 -18.25
N MET A 139 -7.47 -12.93 -19.24
CA MET A 139 -7.66 -12.31 -20.56
C MET A 139 -8.90 -12.79 -21.30
N ASN A 140 -9.29 -14.06 -21.16
CA ASN A 140 -10.46 -14.58 -21.88
C ASN A 140 -11.77 -13.87 -21.47
N MET A 141 -11.79 -13.24 -20.29
CA MET A 141 -12.96 -12.50 -19.81
C MET A 141 -13.20 -11.20 -20.58
N VAL A 142 -12.13 -10.54 -21.05
CA VAL A 142 -12.20 -9.20 -21.66
C VAL A 142 -11.70 -9.13 -23.11
N CYS A 143 -10.94 -10.14 -23.55
CA CYS A 143 -10.36 -10.21 -24.89
C CYS A 143 -11.00 -11.33 -25.73
N GLU A 144 -11.05 -11.12 -27.05
CA GLU A 144 -11.20 -12.17 -28.04
C GLU A 144 -9.89 -12.95 -28.18
N LEU A 145 -9.99 -14.29 -28.23
CA LEU A 145 -8.87 -15.20 -28.44
C LEU A 145 -8.90 -15.74 -29.88
N LYS A 146 -7.76 -15.68 -30.56
CA LYS A 146 -7.48 -16.40 -31.80
C LYS A 146 -6.28 -17.30 -31.60
N GLU A 147 -6.41 -18.54 -32.02
CA GLU A 147 -5.34 -19.54 -31.95
C GLU A 147 -4.90 -19.91 -33.36
N ILE A 148 -3.60 -19.79 -33.62
CA ILE A 148 -2.97 -20.13 -34.90
C ILE A 148 -1.79 -21.05 -34.58
N GLY A 149 -1.91 -22.33 -34.93
CA GLY A 149 -0.93 -23.34 -34.52
C GLY A 149 -0.91 -23.50 -33.00
N SER A 150 0.27 -23.35 -32.39
CA SER A 150 0.47 -23.38 -30.93
C SER A 150 0.44 -21.99 -30.27
N SER A 151 0.24 -20.93 -31.06
CA SER A 151 0.31 -19.54 -30.59
C SER A 151 -1.09 -18.95 -30.37
N LYS A 152 -1.24 -18.24 -29.25
CA LYS A 152 -2.48 -17.56 -28.87
C LYS A 152 -2.32 -16.06 -29.01
N PHE A 153 -3.28 -15.44 -29.68
CA PHE A 153 -3.33 -14.01 -29.91
C PHE A 153 -4.62 -13.44 -29.34
N PHE A 154 -4.50 -12.27 -28.72
CA PHE A 154 -5.57 -11.63 -27.99
C PHE A 154 -5.85 -10.24 -28.55
N ARG A 155 -7.12 -9.85 -28.53
CA ARG A 155 -7.57 -8.51 -28.87
C ARG A 155 -8.68 -8.09 -27.92
N LEU A 156 -8.56 -6.91 -27.31
CA LEU A 156 -9.57 -6.41 -26.38
C LEU A 156 -10.93 -6.21 -27.08
N ASP A 157 -12.00 -6.71 -26.47
CA ASP A 157 -13.37 -6.57 -26.97
C ASP A 157 -14.19 -5.65 -26.06
N ASN A 158 -14.84 -4.66 -26.67
CA ASN A 158 -15.61 -3.66 -25.92
C ASN A 158 -16.82 -4.27 -25.21
N SER A 159 -17.48 -5.24 -25.85
CA SER A 159 -18.71 -5.83 -25.31
C SER A 159 -18.40 -6.67 -24.08
N ARG A 160 -17.31 -7.45 -24.12
CA ARG A 160 -16.79 -8.22 -22.99
C ARG A 160 -16.35 -7.34 -21.82
N VAL A 161 -15.62 -6.25 -22.09
CA VAL A 161 -15.22 -5.29 -21.04
C VAL A 161 -16.45 -4.65 -20.39
N LEU A 162 -17.42 -4.21 -21.19
CA LEU A 162 -18.65 -3.62 -20.67
C LEU A 162 -19.46 -4.61 -19.82
N ALA A 163 -19.58 -5.86 -20.28
CA ALA A 163 -20.24 -6.92 -19.51
C ALA A 163 -19.52 -7.17 -18.17
N TRP A 164 -18.18 -7.24 -18.18
CA TRP A 164 -17.38 -7.38 -16.97
C TRP A 164 -17.57 -6.20 -16.01
N LEU A 165 -17.54 -4.95 -16.50
CA LEU A 165 -17.81 -3.75 -15.69
C LEU A 165 -19.21 -3.77 -15.06
N CYS A 166 -20.24 -4.16 -15.83
CA CYS A 166 -21.59 -4.32 -15.30
C CYS A 166 -21.64 -5.35 -14.16
N CYS A 167 -20.94 -6.48 -14.28
CA CYS A 167 -20.84 -7.45 -13.19
C CYS A 167 -20.13 -6.86 -11.96
N LYS A 168 -19.09 -6.05 -12.14
CA LYS A 168 -18.40 -5.36 -11.04
C LYS A 168 -19.31 -4.36 -10.31
N VAL A 169 -20.06 -3.57 -11.06
CA VAL A 169 -21.05 -2.64 -10.51
C VAL A 169 -22.12 -3.38 -9.70
N GLN A 170 -22.67 -4.47 -10.25
CA GLN A 170 -23.68 -5.27 -9.55
C GLN A 170 -23.13 -5.89 -8.26
N HIS A 171 -21.92 -6.44 -8.31
CA HIS A 171 -21.27 -7.02 -7.15
C HIS A 171 -21.00 -5.97 -6.07
N LEU A 172 -20.40 -4.82 -6.44
CA LEU A 172 -20.10 -3.75 -5.50
C LEU A 172 -21.36 -3.16 -4.87
N LYS A 173 -22.43 -2.98 -5.66
CA LYS A 173 -23.73 -2.54 -5.15
C LYS A 173 -24.28 -3.49 -4.07
N ALA A 174 -24.23 -4.81 -4.30
CA ALA A 174 -24.67 -5.80 -3.32
C ALA A 174 -23.80 -5.74 -2.05
N THR A 175 -22.49 -5.64 -2.19
CA THR A 175 -21.55 -5.57 -1.06
C THR A 175 -21.73 -4.29 -0.23
N LEU A 176 -21.97 -3.13 -0.85
CA LEU A 176 -22.21 -1.88 -0.11
C LEU A 176 -23.47 -1.95 0.76
N LEU A 177 -24.54 -2.57 0.25
CA LEU A 177 -25.78 -2.78 1.00
C LEU A 177 -25.59 -3.70 2.22
N GLU A 178 -24.64 -4.64 2.15
CA GLU A 178 -24.30 -5.54 3.27
C GLU A 178 -23.40 -4.86 4.31
N LEU A 179 -22.45 -4.03 3.87
CA LEU A 179 -21.43 -3.42 4.73
C LEU A 179 -21.93 -2.20 5.49
N ASP A 180 -22.77 -1.36 4.88
CA ASP A 180 -23.30 -0.17 5.52
C ASP A 180 -24.81 -0.06 5.35
N LYS A 181 -25.50 -0.11 6.49
CA LYS A 181 -26.96 -0.01 6.59
C LYS A 181 -27.48 1.32 6.08
N ASN A 182 -26.67 2.36 6.00
CA ASN A 182 -27.05 3.65 5.42
C ASN A 182 -27.50 3.49 3.95
N TYR A 183 -26.85 2.61 3.19
CA TYR A 183 -27.24 2.35 1.80
C TYR A 183 -28.59 1.64 1.67
N THR A 184 -29.09 0.97 2.71
CA THR A 184 -30.39 0.26 2.65
C THR A 184 -31.59 1.20 2.62
N ALA A 185 -31.42 2.44 3.11
CA ALA A 185 -32.46 3.48 3.10
C ALA A 185 -32.33 4.45 1.92
N GLN A 186 -31.24 4.35 1.14
CA GLN A 186 -30.90 5.23 0.02
C GLN A 186 -31.63 4.81 -1.26
N GLU A 187 -31.95 5.77 -2.14
CA GLU A 187 -32.54 5.44 -3.44
C GLU A 187 -31.53 4.67 -4.29
N GLU A 188 -32.00 3.62 -4.99
CA GLU A 188 -31.18 2.75 -5.82
C GLU A 188 -30.29 3.53 -6.82
N ARG A 189 -30.81 4.66 -7.33
CA ARG A 189 -30.10 5.53 -8.27
C ARG A 189 -28.89 6.21 -7.61
N GLU A 190 -28.99 6.63 -6.36
CA GLU A 190 -27.90 7.28 -5.63
C GLU A 190 -26.84 6.25 -5.22
N THR A 191 -27.24 5.07 -4.74
CA THR A 191 -26.30 3.96 -4.51
C THR A 191 -25.51 3.63 -5.78
N LEU A 192 -26.17 3.66 -6.94
CA LEU A 192 -25.52 3.39 -8.21
C LEU A 192 -24.50 4.47 -8.60
N LYS A 193 -24.76 5.75 -8.26
CA LYS A 193 -23.79 6.84 -8.43
C LYS A 193 -22.54 6.61 -7.58
N ASP A 194 -22.72 6.24 -6.30
CA ASP A 194 -21.60 5.95 -5.39
C ASP A 194 -20.76 4.77 -5.91
N VAL A 195 -21.42 3.69 -6.35
CA VAL A 195 -20.75 2.52 -6.97
C VAL A 195 -19.95 2.91 -8.20
N ILE A 196 -20.51 3.74 -9.09
CA ILE A 196 -19.81 4.21 -10.29
C ILE A 196 -18.64 5.12 -9.93
N SER A 197 -18.78 5.96 -8.90
CA SER A 197 -17.67 6.78 -8.40
C SER A 197 -16.50 5.90 -7.96
N ILE A 198 -16.76 4.85 -7.19
CA ILE A 198 -15.73 3.91 -6.72
C ILE A 198 -15.09 3.18 -7.91
N VAL A 199 -15.89 2.66 -8.85
CA VAL A 199 -15.34 1.99 -10.06
C VAL A 199 -14.54 2.98 -10.91
N GLY A 200 -14.98 4.23 -11.00
CA GLY A 200 -14.34 5.32 -11.73
C GLY A 200 -12.92 5.58 -11.30
N GLU A 201 -12.56 5.36 -10.03
CA GLU A 201 -11.18 5.47 -9.54
C GLU A 201 -10.24 4.44 -10.20
N TYR A 202 -10.77 3.34 -10.75
CA TYR A 202 -9.98 2.26 -11.33
C TYR A 202 -10.13 2.12 -12.85
N VAL A 203 -10.88 2.99 -13.52
CA VAL A 203 -11.06 2.94 -14.98
C VAL A 203 -10.91 4.32 -15.60
N LYS A 204 -10.41 4.39 -16.84
CA LYS A 204 -10.37 5.67 -17.57
C LYS A 204 -11.78 6.18 -17.85
N ASP A 205 -11.93 7.51 -17.74
CA ASP A 205 -13.19 8.21 -18.03
C ASP A 205 -13.70 7.86 -19.43
N GLU A 206 -12.81 7.92 -20.42
CA GLU A 206 -13.06 7.52 -21.79
C GLU A 206 -12.16 6.33 -22.19
N PRO A 207 -12.70 5.30 -22.87
CA PRO A 207 -14.10 5.10 -23.23
C PRO A 207 -14.94 4.41 -22.15
N TRP A 208 -14.32 3.88 -21.09
CA TRP A 208 -14.95 2.84 -20.26
C TRP A 208 -16.01 3.36 -19.30
N LEU A 209 -15.71 4.42 -18.55
CA LEU A 209 -16.68 4.99 -17.63
C LEU A 209 -17.88 5.59 -18.39
N ALA A 210 -17.61 6.27 -19.51
CA ALA A 210 -18.66 6.83 -20.37
C ALA A 210 -19.58 5.76 -20.98
N LEU A 211 -19.01 4.65 -21.47
CA LEU A 211 -19.79 3.51 -21.97
C LEU A 211 -20.62 2.86 -20.86
N LEU A 212 -20.06 2.72 -19.65
CA LEU A 212 -20.75 2.17 -18.50
C LEU A 212 -21.94 3.04 -18.07
N CYS A 213 -21.73 4.35 -17.93
CA CYS A 213 -22.79 5.30 -17.59
C CYS A 213 -23.89 5.33 -18.65
N SER A 214 -23.52 5.31 -19.94
CA SER A 214 -24.47 5.25 -21.06
C SER A 214 -25.32 3.98 -21.01
N HIS A 215 -24.70 2.83 -20.72
CA HIS A 215 -25.39 1.55 -20.60
C HIS A 215 -26.34 1.51 -19.38
N LEU A 216 -25.95 2.14 -18.27
CA LEU A 216 -26.74 2.23 -17.04
C LEU A 216 -27.75 3.40 -17.05
N LYS A 217 -27.78 4.21 -18.12
CA LYS A 217 -28.64 5.40 -18.28
C LYS A 217 -28.43 6.44 -17.18
N LEU A 218 -27.17 6.69 -16.81
CA LEU A 218 -26.77 7.69 -15.81
C LEU A 218 -25.97 8.83 -16.43
N ASP A 219 -26.08 10.01 -15.83
CA ASP A 219 -25.30 11.20 -16.21
C ASP A 219 -23.99 11.27 -15.41
N ILE A 220 -22.85 11.34 -16.13
CA ILE A 220 -21.48 11.38 -15.60
C ILE A 220 -21.23 12.66 -14.80
N GLU A 221 -21.83 13.78 -15.22
CA GLU A 221 -21.59 15.11 -14.62
C GLU A 221 -22.31 15.29 -13.28
N GLU A 222 -23.35 14.50 -13.00
CA GLU A 222 -24.00 14.46 -11.68
C GLU A 222 -23.19 13.63 -10.68
N THR A 223 -22.57 12.54 -11.13
CA THR A 223 -21.83 11.59 -10.27
C THR A 223 -20.64 12.24 -9.56
N ARG A 224 -20.00 13.22 -10.21
CA ARG A 224 -18.79 13.91 -9.71
C ARG A 224 -19.08 15.10 -8.79
N LYS A 225 -20.26 15.72 -8.88
CA LYS A 225 -20.63 16.91 -8.09
C LYS A 225 -21.04 16.53 -6.66
N GLU A 226 -21.54 15.32 -6.45
CA GLU A 226 -21.89 14.78 -5.12
C GLU A 226 -20.65 14.39 -4.31
N THR A 227 -19.58 13.93 -4.97
CA THR A 227 -18.29 13.59 -4.34
C THR A 227 -17.69 14.77 -3.57
N THR A 228 -17.81 16.01 -4.08
CA THR A 228 -17.34 17.22 -3.38
C THR A 228 -18.16 17.62 -2.15
N LYS A 229 -19.40 17.14 -1.98
CA LYS A 229 -20.26 17.50 -0.84
C LYS A 229 -20.18 16.50 0.30
N THR A 230 -20.09 15.20 -0.01
CA THR A 230 -20.03 14.13 1.01
C THR A 230 -18.61 13.94 1.57
N MET A 231 -17.57 14.28 0.80
CA MET A 231 -16.15 14.05 1.13
C MET A 231 -15.51 15.10 2.06
N THR A 232 -16.30 15.91 2.77
CA THR A 232 -15.77 16.82 3.81
C THR A 232 -15.80 16.17 5.21
N GLY A 233 -16.40 14.99 5.35
CA GLY A 233 -16.69 14.35 6.66
C GLY A 233 -16.05 12.98 6.93
N GLN A 234 -15.40 12.35 5.95
CA GLN A 234 -14.73 11.05 6.14
C GLN A 234 -13.23 11.19 5.88
N ILE A 235 -12.43 10.68 6.81
CA ILE A 235 -10.96 10.69 6.78
C ILE A 235 -10.51 9.84 5.58
N PHE A 236 -10.22 10.50 4.46
CA PHE A 236 -9.66 9.83 3.30
C PHE A 236 -8.14 9.74 3.46
N LEU A 237 -7.58 8.57 3.11
CA LEU A 237 -6.16 8.42 2.79
C LEU A 237 -5.86 9.34 1.61
N GLU A 238 -5.37 10.53 1.90
CA GLU A 238 -4.96 11.47 0.87
C GLU A 238 -3.73 10.89 0.16
N ASN A 239 -3.95 10.30 -1.01
CA ASN A 239 -2.90 9.93 -1.97
C ASN A 239 -2.31 11.23 -2.55
N ASN A 240 -1.54 11.95 -1.72
CA ASN A 240 -0.61 12.93 -2.21
C ASN A 240 0.50 12.17 -2.95
N SER A 241 0.29 12.04 -4.27
CA SER A 241 1.32 11.62 -5.22
C SER A 241 2.38 12.72 -5.36
N GLU A 242 3.11 12.99 -4.28
CA GLU A 242 4.45 13.56 -4.40
C GLU A 242 5.37 12.46 -4.95
N PRO A 243 6.19 12.75 -5.98
CA PRO A 243 7.30 11.90 -6.32
C PRO A 243 8.18 11.77 -5.07
N CYS A 244 8.43 10.54 -4.63
CA CYS A 244 9.36 10.28 -3.53
C CYS A 244 10.65 11.07 -3.77
N HIS A 245 11.02 11.94 -2.83
CA HIS A 245 12.15 12.84 -2.94
C HIS A 245 13.42 12.10 -3.39
N THR A 246 13.92 12.45 -4.57
CA THR A 246 15.27 12.09 -5.01
C THR A 246 16.26 12.78 -4.07
N PHE A 247 16.83 12.04 -3.13
CA PHE A 247 17.99 12.51 -2.38
C PHE A 247 19.17 12.58 -3.35
N GLN A 248 19.47 13.80 -3.83
CA GLN A 248 20.71 14.09 -4.55
C GLN A 248 21.89 13.92 -3.59
N SER A 249 22.78 12.99 -3.93
CA SER A 249 24.12 12.90 -3.36
C SER A 249 24.90 14.17 -3.71
N LYS A 250 25.39 14.88 -2.69
CA LYS A 250 26.32 16.00 -2.86
C LYS A 250 27.66 15.47 -3.33
N VAL A 251 28.04 15.85 -4.55
CA VAL A 251 29.44 15.93 -4.99
C VAL A 251 29.86 17.39 -4.80
N GLU A 252 30.93 17.62 -4.04
CA GLU A 252 31.55 18.93 -3.87
C GLU A 252 32.28 19.36 -5.15
N ASN A 253 32.09 20.62 -5.58
CA ASN A 253 33.19 21.49 -5.99
C ASN A 253 32.74 22.95 -6.07
N GLY A 254 33.64 23.85 -5.66
CA GLY A 254 33.32 25.23 -5.28
C GLY A 254 33.27 26.28 -6.40
N GLY A 255 32.92 27.51 -6.00
CA GLY A 255 33.21 28.72 -6.77
C GLY A 255 32.16 29.84 -6.73
N SER A 256 32.41 30.85 -5.89
CA SER A 256 32.05 32.28 -6.02
C SER A 256 30.60 32.80 -5.92
N MET A 257 30.44 33.82 -5.06
CA MET A 257 29.32 34.78 -4.88
C MET A 257 29.48 35.99 -5.85
N PRO A 258 28.46 36.85 -6.12
CA PRO A 258 28.05 37.91 -5.17
C PRO A 258 26.56 38.32 -5.10
N SER A 259 26.16 38.62 -3.86
CA SER A 259 25.26 39.67 -3.32
C SER A 259 24.05 40.21 -4.11
N ASN A 260 22.89 40.24 -3.44
CA ASN A 260 22.26 41.52 -3.11
C ASN A 260 21.39 41.48 -1.84
N ARG A 261 21.37 42.61 -1.13
CA ARG A 261 21.00 42.80 0.28
C ARG A 261 19.73 43.65 0.39
N ARG A 262 18.79 43.32 1.30
CA ARG A 262 17.99 44.25 2.16
C ARG A 262 16.95 43.47 3.01
N GLN A 263 17.22 43.31 4.32
CA GLN A 263 16.62 44.00 5.50
C GLN A 263 15.19 43.51 5.85
N SER A 264 15.00 42.59 6.81
CA SER A 264 15.03 42.69 8.30
C SER A 264 13.79 43.34 8.95
N LYS A 265 13.04 42.57 9.76
CA LYS A 265 12.30 43.01 10.97
C LYS A 265 11.96 41.82 11.90
N ARG A 266 12.83 41.64 12.91
CA ARG A 266 12.76 41.20 14.34
C ARG A 266 11.70 40.18 14.89
N PRO A 267 12.03 39.48 16.00
CA PRO A 267 11.76 38.07 16.23
C PRO A 267 10.53 37.80 17.13
N LYS A 268 9.92 36.63 16.98
CA LYS A 268 9.00 36.05 17.96
C LYS A 268 9.78 35.18 18.94
N THR A 269 9.46 35.40 20.21
CA THR A 269 9.97 34.79 21.43
C THR A 269 10.06 33.26 21.36
N GLU A 270 11.24 32.72 21.69
CA GLU A 270 11.45 31.30 21.97
C GLU A 270 10.66 30.90 23.22
N THR A 271 9.58 30.16 23.00
CA THR A 271 8.99 29.34 24.06
C THR A 271 9.88 28.10 24.19
N ASN A 272 10.55 27.96 25.34
CA ASN A 272 11.39 26.81 25.73
C ASN A 272 10.67 25.46 25.52
N SER A 273 10.73 24.91 24.31
CA SER A 273 10.34 23.53 24.06
C SER A 273 11.49 22.64 24.52
N GLN A 274 11.32 22.01 25.68
CA GLN A 274 12.23 20.96 26.11
C GLN A 274 12.26 19.89 25.02
N ASN A 275 13.45 19.72 24.44
CA ASN A 275 13.74 18.80 23.35
C ASN A 275 13.29 17.39 23.77
N ILE A 276 12.38 16.78 23.00
CA ILE A 276 11.82 15.46 23.30
C ILE A 276 12.92 14.39 23.51
N LYS A 277 14.13 14.59 22.93
CA LYS A 277 15.32 13.77 23.17
C LYS A 277 15.74 13.73 24.65
N ASP A 278 15.54 14.78 25.43
CA ASP A 278 15.87 14.81 26.86
C ASP A 278 14.84 14.06 27.72
N MET A 279 13.60 13.97 27.24
CA MET A 279 12.55 13.21 27.92
C MET A 279 12.88 11.70 27.89
N PHE A 280 13.35 11.19 26.75
CA PHE A 280 13.71 9.77 26.58
C PHE A 280 15.06 9.39 27.19
N ARG A 281 16.00 10.34 27.36
CA ARG A 281 17.26 10.10 28.10
C ARG A 281 17.05 9.94 29.61
N ARG A 282 16.00 10.54 30.19
CA ARG A 282 15.70 10.40 31.62
C ARG A 282 15.10 9.04 31.97
N VAL A 283 14.31 8.45 31.08
CA VAL A 283 13.66 7.14 31.29
C VAL A 283 14.70 6.01 31.31
N THR A 284 15.67 6.04 30.39
CA THR A 284 16.73 5.02 30.33
C THR A 284 17.69 5.06 31.54
N ARG A 285 17.93 6.24 32.12
CA ARG A 285 18.71 6.38 33.37
C ARG A 285 17.97 5.86 34.59
N LYS A 286 16.63 5.99 34.64
CA LYS A 286 15.81 5.50 35.76
C LYS A 286 15.75 3.97 35.77
N GLY A 287 15.67 3.33 34.60
CA GLY A 287 15.75 1.87 34.44
C GLY A 287 17.08 1.29 34.93
N ARG A 288 18.23 1.83 34.47
CA ARG A 288 19.56 1.36 34.92
C ARG A 288 19.78 1.52 36.42
N ARG A 289 19.21 2.55 37.05
CA ARG A 289 19.33 2.79 38.50
C ARG A 289 18.47 1.83 39.33
N ILE A 290 17.38 1.33 38.77
CA ILE A 290 16.55 0.28 39.39
C ILE A 290 17.22 -1.09 39.24
N GLU A 291 17.79 -1.39 38.07
CA GLU A 291 18.58 -2.59 37.79
C GLU A 291 19.79 -2.69 38.73
N ALA A 292 20.56 -1.60 38.85
CA ALA A 292 21.74 -1.54 39.72
C ALA A 292 21.38 -1.70 41.20
N ARG A 293 20.24 -1.16 41.66
CA ARG A 293 19.73 -1.36 43.03
C ARG A 293 19.20 -2.77 43.30
N LYS A 294 18.71 -3.47 42.26
CA LYS A 294 18.33 -4.88 42.37
C LYS A 294 19.57 -5.79 42.40
N MET A 295 20.60 -5.49 41.60
CA MET A 295 21.88 -6.20 41.64
C MET A 295 22.63 -5.98 42.96
N LEU A 296 22.62 -4.76 43.50
CA LEU A 296 23.26 -4.47 44.79
C LEU A 296 22.58 -5.23 45.95
N ARG A 297 21.23 -5.28 45.96
CA ARG A 297 20.48 -6.06 46.96
C ARG A 297 20.68 -7.56 46.85
N ARG A 298 20.76 -8.12 45.63
CA ARG A 298 21.13 -9.54 45.45
C ARG A 298 22.53 -9.84 45.95
N LYS A 299 23.47 -8.91 45.78
CA LYS A 299 24.85 -9.08 46.24
C LYS A 299 24.95 -9.01 47.76
N GLU A 300 24.19 -8.11 48.40
CA GLU A 300 24.06 -8.06 49.87
C GLU A 300 23.39 -9.33 50.44
N GLU A 301 22.36 -9.87 49.78
CA GLU A 301 21.73 -11.14 50.19
C GLU A 301 22.67 -12.35 50.04
N GLU A 302 23.49 -12.39 48.99
CA GLU A 302 24.52 -13.42 48.78
C GLU A 302 25.68 -13.34 49.79
N ASP A 303 26.09 -12.14 50.20
CA ASP A 303 27.14 -11.98 51.21
C ASP A 303 26.62 -12.31 52.63
N ILE A 304 25.36 -12.00 52.95
CA ILE A 304 24.71 -12.43 54.21
C ILE A 304 24.58 -13.97 54.29
N THR A 305 24.30 -14.65 53.17
CA THR A 305 24.22 -16.12 53.16
C THR A 305 25.59 -16.81 53.27
N ARG A 306 26.67 -16.16 52.79
CA ARG A 306 28.06 -16.65 53.00
C ARG A 306 28.52 -16.48 54.44
N ASP A 307 28.18 -15.38 55.11
CA ASP A 307 28.55 -15.16 56.52
C ASP A 307 27.88 -16.16 57.47
N ILE A 308 26.62 -16.55 57.22
CA ILE A 308 25.90 -17.56 58.03
C ILE A 308 26.52 -18.97 57.87
N SER A 309 27.13 -19.26 56.71
CA SER A 309 27.84 -20.53 56.46
C SER A 309 29.23 -20.63 57.10
N SER A 310 29.73 -19.55 57.70
CA SER A 310 31.07 -19.46 58.29
C SER A 310 31.09 -19.53 59.84
N LEU A 311 29.93 -19.73 60.47
CA LEU A 311 29.86 -19.88 61.93
C LEU A 311 30.38 -21.27 62.36
N PRO A 312 31.33 -21.36 63.31
CA PRO A 312 31.84 -22.64 63.78
C PRO A 312 30.77 -23.38 64.60
N VAL A 313 30.49 -24.62 64.21
CA VAL A 313 29.72 -25.58 65.01
C VAL A 313 30.55 -25.94 66.23
N SER A 314 30.21 -25.36 67.39
CA SER A 314 30.75 -25.78 68.68
C SER A 314 30.15 -27.14 69.05
N SER A 315 30.98 -28.18 68.95
CA SER A 315 30.77 -29.47 69.61
C SER A 315 30.75 -29.27 71.14
N MET A 316 29.66 -29.67 71.79
CA MET A 316 29.68 -30.06 73.20
C MET A 316 29.22 -31.50 73.30
N ALA A 317 30.18 -32.39 73.54
CA ALA A 317 29.97 -33.71 74.09
C ALA A 317 30.48 -33.70 75.53
N HIS A 318 29.55 -33.76 76.48
CA HIS A 318 29.52 -34.67 77.64
C HIS A 318 28.25 -34.42 78.45
#